data_AF-A0AAU1RV79-F1
#
_entry.id   AF-A0AAU1RV79-F1
#
_cell.length_a   1.000
_cell.length_b   1.000
_cell.length_c   1.000
_cell.angle_alpha   90.00
_cell.angle_beta   90.00
_cell.angle_gamma   90.00
#
_symmetry.space_group_name_H-M   'P 1'
#
loop_
_entity.id
_entity.type
_entity.pdbx_description
1 polymer ?
#
loop_
_entity_poly.entity_id
_entity_poly.type
_entity_poly.pdbx_seq_one_letter_code
_entity_poly.pdbx_strand_id
1 'polypeptide(L)'
;MSYVTVTLAGADSPSEHLQLAAFTAMAAVVFIWLGRRQRRTGRSLMAPNETVRVGNRLIPPPPPSRGRRVAGTGWIVVGSIFVLPAVFNFVAAIHALDG
;
A
#
# COMPACT_ATOMS: atom_id res chain seq x y z
N MET A 1 -3.38 -38.12 1.05
CA MET A 1 -3.95 -36.78 1.25
C MET A 1 -3.26 -35.84 0.27
N SER A 2 -3.95 -35.44 -0.80
CA SER A 2 -3.44 -34.46 -1.77
C SER A 2 -3.80 -33.08 -1.23
N TYR A 3 -2.80 -32.32 -0.79
CA TYR A 3 -3.02 -30.94 -0.36
C TYR A 3 -3.06 -30.08 -1.61
N VAL A 4 -4.28 -29.79 -2.09
CA VAL A 4 -4.46 -28.73 -3.09
C VAL A 4 -4.16 -27.43 -2.36
N THR A 5 -2.94 -26.92 -2.55
CA THR A 5 -2.55 -25.56 -2.19
C THR A 5 -3.34 -24.61 -3.08
N VAL A 6 -4.53 -24.20 -2.61
CA VAL A 6 -5.27 -23.10 -3.23
C VAL A 6 -4.54 -21.81 -2.89
N THR A 7 -3.56 -21.47 -3.71
CA THR A 7 -2.90 -20.17 -3.75
C THR A 7 -3.73 -19.26 -4.65
N LEU A 8 -4.20 -18.13 -4.12
CA LEU A 8 -5.00 -17.15 -4.88
C LEU A 8 -4.24 -16.59 -6.11
N ALA A 9 -2.93 -16.81 -6.18
CA ALA A 9 -2.12 -16.89 -7.39
C ALA A 9 -0.98 -17.88 -7.10
N GLY A 10 -1.00 -19.06 -7.69
CA GLY A 10 0.07 -20.05 -7.56
C GLY A 10 1.34 -19.54 -8.21
N ALA A 11 2.32 -19.19 -7.37
CA ALA A 11 3.70 -19.11 -7.80
C ALA A 11 4.28 -20.53 -7.68
N ASP A 12 4.84 -21.02 -8.76
CA ASP A 12 5.40 -22.38 -8.87
C ASP A 12 6.93 -22.37 -8.70
N SER A 13 7.53 -21.19 -8.54
CA SER A 13 8.98 -21.01 -8.39
C SER A 13 9.39 -19.99 -7.29
N PRO A 14 10.59 -20.15 -6.69
CA PRO A 14 11.07 -19.24 -5.64
C PRO A 14 11.19 -17.77 -6.10
N SER A 15 11.53 -17.54 -7.37
CA SER A 15 11.65 -16.21 -7.95
C SER A 15 10.30 -15.50 -8.04
N GLU A 16 9.22 -16.21 -8.38
CA GLU A 16 7.85 -15.67 -8.39
C GLU A 16 7.39 -15.31 -6.98
N HIS A 17 7.69 -16.14 -5.98
CA HIS A 17 7.44 -15.81 -4.59
C HIS A 17 8.21 -14.55 -4.14
N LEU A 18 9.49 -14.40 -4.52
CA LEU A 18 10.26 -13.19 -4.22
C LEU A 18 9.69 -11.95 -4.92
N GLN A 19 9.28 -12.07 -6.18
CA GLN A 19 8.65 -10.98 -6.92
C GLN A 19 7.32 -10.55 -6.30
N LEU A 20 6.48 -11.52 -5.92
CA LEU A 20 5.22 -11.26 -5.21
C LEU A 20 5.46 -10.63 -3.85
N ALA A 21 6.46 -11.11 -3.09
CA ALA A 21 6.86 -10.54 -1.81
C ALA A 21 7.32 -9.08 -1.98
N ALA A 22 8.18 -8.81 -2.96
CA ALA A 22 8.67 -7.47 -3.25
C ALA A 22 7.54 -6.54 -3.69
N PHE A 23 6.66 -6.99 -4.58
CA PHE A 23 5.50 -6.21 -5.05
C PHE A 23 4.55 -5.85 -3.91
N THR A 24 4.16 -6.84 -3.10
CA THR A 24 3.26 -6.63 -1.96
C THR A 24 3.90 -5.78 -0.86
N ALA A 25 5.21 -5.92 -0.62
CA ALA A 25 5.96 -5.05 0.28
C ALA A 25 5.99 -3.59 -0.23
N MET A 26 6.22 -3.38 -1.53
CA MET A 26 6.18 -2.04 -2.12
C MET A 26 4.79 -1.41 -2.00
N ALA A 27 3.73 -2.18 -2.26
CA ALA A 27 2.36 -1.72 -2.04
C ALA A 27 2.11 -1.32 -0.58
N ALA A 28 2.54 -2.15 0.38
CA ALA A 28 2.45 -1.85 1.82
C ALA A 28 3.15 -0.53 2.17
N VAL A 29 4.39 -0.33 1.69
CA VAL A 29 5.17 0.89 1.90
C VAL A 29 4.43 2.12 1.34
N VAL A 30 3.89 2.04 0.13
CA VAL A 30 3.14 3.14 -0.50
C VAL A 30 1.92 3.52 0.34
N PHE A 31 1.12 2.54 0.77
CA PHE A 31 -0.08 2.82 1.58
C PHE A 31 0.26 3.35 2.98
N ILE A 32 1.27 2.80 3.64
CA ILE A 32 1.72 3.30 4.95
C ILE A 32 2.27 4.72 4.82
N TRP A 33 3.10 4.99 3.81
CA TRP A 33 3.62 6.32 3.54
C TRP A 33 2.50 7.31 3.25
N LEU A 34 1.53 6.93 2.42
CA LEU A 34 0.35 7.72 2.10
C LEU A 34 -0.44 8.08 3.36
N GLY A 35 -0.72 7.10 4.21
CA GLY A 35 -1.43 7.30 5.46
C GLY A 35 -0.67 8.19 6.44
N ARG A 36 0.65 8.00 6.59
CA ARG A 36 1.51 8.88 7.42
C ARG A 36 1.51 10.31 6.89
N ARG A 37 1.57 10.50 5.57
CA ARG A 37 1.52 11.83 4.95
C ARG A 37 0.18 12.51 5.21
N GLN A 38 -0.94 11.82 4.99
CA GLN A 38 -2.29 12.35 5.25
C GLN A 38 -2.51 12.69 6.74
N ARG A 39 -1.96 11.90 7.67
CA ARG A 39 -2.00 12.21 9.12
C ARG A 39 -1.20 13.45 9.47
N ARG A 40 -0.01 13.63 8.89
CA ARG A 40 0.86 14.79 9.15
C ARG A 40 0.28 16.08 8.58
N THR A 41 -0.17 16.06 7.33
CA THR A 41 -0.60 17.27 6.63
C THR A 41 -2.09 17.57 6.81
N GLY A 42 -2.92 16.57 7.11
CA GLY A 42 -4.39 16.68 7.04
C GLY A 42 -4.90 16.96 5.62
N ARG A 43 -4.08 16.72 4.59
CA ARG A 43 -4.36 16.99 3.19
C ARG A 43 -4.38 15.69 2.39
N SER A 44 -5.31 15.60 1.43
CA SER A 44 -5.39 14.45 0.54
C SER A 44 -4.39 14.58 -0.61
N LEU A 45 -3.87 13.47 -1.14
CA LEU A 45 -3.12 13.48 -2.39
C LEU A 45 -4.03 13.63 -3.62
N MET A 46 -5.28 13.20 -3.51
CA MET A 46 -6.28 13.31 -4.58
C MET A 46 -6.85 14.73 -4.71
N ALA A 47 -6.60 15.59 -3.72
CA ALA A 47 -7.03 16.99 -3.76
C ALA A 47 -5.86 17.87 -4.17
N PRO A 48 -6.08 18.91 -5.01
CA PRO A 48 -5.04 19.87 -5.34
C PRO A 48 -4.49 20.51 -4.06
N ASN A 49 -3.19 20.32 -3.81
CA ASN A 49 -2.52 20.91 -2.64
C ASN A 49 -1.87 22.26 -2.97
N GLU A 50 -2.02 22.69 -4.21
CA GLU A 50 -1.52 23.94 -4.75
C GLU A 50 -2.70 24.76 -5.28
N THR A 51 -2.49 26.06 -5.43
CA THR A 51 -3.43 26.97 -6.05
C THR A 51 -3.63 26.58 -7.51
N VAL A 52 -4.85 26.19 -7.89
CA VAL A 52 -5.17 25.84 -9.28
C VAL A 52 -5.94 26.98 -9.91
N ARG A 53 -5.55 27.39 -11.12
CA ARG A 53 -6.32 28.34 -11.91
C ARG A 53 -7.41 27.58 -12.69
N VAL A 54 -8.67 27.91 -12.43
CA VAL A 54 -9.82 27.36 -13.16
C VAL A 54 -10.54 28.53 -13.82
N GLY A 55 -10.43 28.60 -15.15
CA GLY A 55 -10.86 29.76 -15.93
C GLY A 55 -10.13 31.05 -15.51
N ASN A 56 -10.89 32.07 -15.09
CA ASN A 56 -10.36 33.35 -14.63
C ASN A 56 -10.22 33.47 -13.10
N ARG A 57 -10.30 32.37 -12.35
CA ARG A 57 -10.17 32.38 -10.88
C ARG A 57 -9.03 31.49 -10.40
N LEU A 58 -8.30 31.96 -9.39
CA LEU A 58 -7.36 31.16 -8.61
C LEU A 58 -8.13 30.49 -7.46
N ILE A 59 -8.11 29.16 -7.39
CA ILE A 59 -8.72 28.38 -6.31
C ILE A 59 -7.62 27.97 -5.33
N PRO A 60 -7.64 28.46 -4.07
CA PRO A 60 -6.65 28.05 -3.07
C PRO A 60 -6.85 26.60 -2.65
N PRO A 61 -5.78 25.92 -2.22
CA PRO A 61 -5.89 24.53 -1.80
C PRO A 61 -6.78 24.41 -0.56
N PRO A 62 -7.63 23.36 -0.48
CA PRO A 62 -8.52 23.18 0.65
C PRO A 62 -7.75 23.10 1.98
N PRO A 63 -8.33 23.64 3.06
CA PRO A 63 -7.70 23.62 4.37
C PRO A 63 -7.49 22.18 4.86
N PRO A 64 -6.50 21.95 5.73
CA PRO A 64 -6.30 20.64 6.33
C PRO A 64 -7.53 20.25 7.16
N SER A 65 -7.99 19.00 7.02
CA SER A 65 -9.20 18.53 7.72
C SER A 65 -8.91 17.38 8.69
N ARG A 66 -9.64 17.33 9.81
CA ARG A 66 -9.58 16.21 10.76
C ARG A 66 -9.99 14.90 10.10
N GLY A 67 -11.00 14.93 9.22
CA GLY A 67 -11.44 13.75 8.47
C GLY A 67 -10.34 13.15 7.60
N ARG A 68 -9.53 13.98 6.92
CA ARG A 68 -8.38 13.50 6.13
C ARG A 68 -7.26 12.92 7.00
N ARG A 69 -7.10 13.42 8.23
CA ARG A 69 -6.18 12.80 9.21
C ARG A 69 -6.68 11.43 9.66
N VAL A 70 -7.99 11.26 9.85
CA VAL A 70 -8.57 9.95 10.18
C VAL A 70 -8.48 8.99 9.01
N ALA A 71 -8.73 9.45 7.77
CA ALA A 71 -8.54 8.66 6.56
C ALA A 71 -7.10 8.14 6.41
N GLY A 72 -6.12 8.93 6.87
CA GLY A 72 -4.73 8.49 6.93
C GLY A 72 -4.49 7.25 7.82
N THR A 73 -5.29 7.05 8.87
CA THR A 73 -5.28 5.79 9.64
C THR A 73 -5.76 4.62 8.79
N GLY A 74 -6.82 4.82 7.98
CA GLY A 74 -7.32 3.80 7.06
C GLY A 74 -6.26 3.31 6.08
N TRP A 75 -5.48 4.22 5.49
CA TRP A 75 -4.37 3.83 4.61
C TRP A 75 -3.25 3.05 5.31
N ILE A 76 -2.96 3.39 6.57
CA ILE A 76 -1.99 2.61 7.36
C ILE A 76 -2.52 1.19 7.60
N VAL A 77 -3.81 1.06 7.94
CA VAL A 77 -4.46 -0.26 8.12
C VAL A 77 -4.40 -1.07 6.84
N VAL A 78 -4.78 -0.48 5.69
CA VAL A 78 -4.71 -1.15 4.38
C VAL A 78 -3.28 -1.59 4.08
N GLY A 79 -2.29 -0.70 4.23
CA GLY A 79 -0.89 -1.05 4.01
C GLY A 79 -0.38 -2.14 4.96
N SER A 80 -0.89 -2.19 6.19
CA SER A 80 -0.54 -3.25 7.16
C SER A 80 -1.08 -4.62 6.73
N ILE A 81 -2.25 -4.68 6.08
CA ILE A 81 -2.79 -5.93 5.53
C ILE A 81 -1.88 -6.47 4.43
N PHE A 82 -1.28 -5.60 3.60
CA PHE A 82 -0.34 -6.00 2.56
C PHE A 82 1.00 -6.54 3.09
N VAL A 83 1.34 -6.30 4.35
CA VAL A 83 2.55 -6.88 4.96
C VAL A 83 2.41 -8.40 5.12
N LEU A 84 1.21 -8.91 5.42
CA LEU A 84 0.97 -10.33 5.62
C LEU A 84 1.34 -11.19 4.39
N PRO A 85 0.81 -10.91 3.17
CA PRO A 85 1.22 -11.66 1.98
C PRO A 85 2.70 -11.44 1.62
N ALA A 86 3.28 -10.27 1.93
CA ALA A 86 4.70 -10.03 1.68
C ALA A 86 5.59 -10.96 2.53
N VAL A 87 5.30 -11.04 3.83
CA VAL A 87 6.02 -11.94 4.76
C VAL A 87 5.80 -13.40 4.37
N PHE A 88 4.56 -13.78 4.06
CA PHE A 88 4.24 -15.15 3.65
C PHE A 88 5.03 -15.57 2.39
N ASN A 89 5.01 -14.75 1.34
CA ASN A 89 5.72 -15.07 0.10
C ASN A 89 7.24 -15.07 0.29
N PHE A 90 7.78 -14.19 1.14
CA PHE A 90 9.20 -14.17 1.45
C PHE A 90 9.65 -15.45 2.17
N VAL A 91 8.88 -15.88 3.17
CA VAL A 91 9.14 -17.13 3.90
C VAL A 91 9.00 -18.35 2.99
N ALA A 92 7.98 -18.37 2.12
CA ALA A 92 7.79 -19.43 1.13
C ALA A 92 8.97 -19.52 0.16
N ALA A 93 9.49 -18.38 -0.31
CA ALA A 93 10.67 -18.34 -1.17
C ALA A 93 11.92 -18.90 -0.47
N ILE A 94 12.15 -18.54 0.80
CA ILE A 94 13.29 -19.06 1.57
C ILE A 94 13.18 -20.58 1.72
N HIS A 95 12.01 -21.09 2.13
CA HIS A 95 11.81 -22.52 2.26
C HIS A 95 11.99 -23.28 0.94
N ALA A 96 11.63 -22.69 -0.20
CA ALA A 96 11.82 -23.28 -1.52
C ALA A 96 13.27 -23.16 -2.05
N LEU A 97 14.13 -22.37 -1.41
CA LEU A 97 15.57 -22.30 -1.70
C LEU A 97 16.39 -23.22 -0.79
N ASP A 98 15.91 -23.44 0.43
CA ASP A 98 16.53 -24.34 1.42
C ASP A 98 16.16 -25.82 1.20
N GLY A 99 15.22 -26.13 0.31
CA GLY A 99 14.70 -27.48 0.01
C GLY A 99 14.66 -27.81 -1.47
#